data_AF-A0A731G3U1-F1
#
_entry.id   AF-A0A731G3U1-F1
#
_cell.length_a   1.000
_cell.length_b   1.000
_cell.length_c   1.000
_cell.angle_alpha   90.00
_cell.angle_beta   90.00
_cell.angle_gamma   90.00
#
_symmetry.space_group_name_H-M   'P 1'
#
loop_
_entity.id
_entity.type
_entity.pdbx_description
1 polymer ?
#
loop_
_entity_poly.entity_id
_entity_poly.type
_entity_poly.pdbx_seq_one_letter_code
_entity_poly.pdbx_strand_id
1 'polypeptide(L)'
;MHVINQLACNSNTLSLHDIFKICQNTGVLRLVKTEEDEKYIRIIICGIYRIQKNKKNGKVSMWGYKLKDKESGVWCRRNSLPSNVYLFWSKKAAFDMDDWLRCAINYVIKSLVEAGFSIADKLYLYRIRARNGKSAFVSTLIPSSVIQYLYYGELYHPLGKVALFNYPYSAQHITKHELLEEIEKKIYQRAYKVIGVDNEFNASKALSKSIWMIVDKSIFTKYARASHCSITYNSVRQAIFKDYLDFSKRIHITEGGDFGGLWPMVGRLRRQHKTGRFILSGKTKELFEKLNFPCNLSYGDFRKLRHTRLSLVSALNDNRYESFRLITRLLHNPLIKRYPVKVVFWIIEYLESRYRYDKEDDIYRVCSKWLEYHCDLFKNIGFREHHSEPWIMSRWETEKNFLCHAIDWLLDEEPLIHKNQQWPSFWRLSDEWTQRVRQNATAAIKEWKGTGIDWKAIDKGVTELVTFEGLCNEGREMEHCVASYADWCASGQYLAISVSMENERATLGLSRTEHNITYQFDQMRGIHNQAVSRNMLYRGKHILKTINTILTKTDSV
;
A
#
# COMPACT_ATOMS: atom_id res chain seq x y z
N MET A 1 2.30 -22.50 58.18
CA MET A 1 3.78 -22.38 58.23
C MET A 1 4.35 -23.55 57.42
N HIS A 2 4.52 -23.38 56.11
CA HIS A 2 5.23 -24.34 55.26
C HIS A 2 6.45 -23.63 54.73
N VAL A 3 7.60 -23.92 55.35
CA VAL A 3 8.91 -23.51 54.87
C VAL A 3 9.19 -24.36 53.64
N ILE A 4 8.78 -23.88 52.47
CA ILE A 4 9.31 -24.37 51.20
C ILE A 4 10.77 -23.96 51.18
N ASN A 5 11.67 -24.94 51.13
CA ASN A 5 13.12 -24.78 51.02
C ASN A 5 13.49 -23.67 50.01
N GLN A 6 13.81 -22.48 50.51
CA GLN A 6 14.30 -21.34 49.72
C GLN A 6 15.59 -21.68 48.95
N LEU A 7 16.33 -22.70 49.38
CA LEU A 7 17.57 -23.16 48.72
C LEU A 7 17.34 -23.90 47.39
N ALA A 8 16.17 -24.53 47.17
CA ALA A 8 15.84 -25.15 45.88
C ALA A 8 15.20 -24.18 44.87
N CYS A 9 14.73 -23.01 45.33
CA CYS A 9 14.03 -22.02 44.52
C CYS A 9 14.99 -21.08 43.74
N ASN A 10 16.26 -20.99 44.16
CA ASN A 10 17.26 -20.11 43.56
C ASN A 10 17.93 -20.65 42.28
N SER A 11 17.85 -21.95 41.96
CA SER A 11 18.52 -22.52 40.77
C SER A 11 17.77 -22.28 39.45
N ASN A 12 16.43 -22.11 39.53
CA ASN A 12 15.53 -21.95 38.38
C ASN A 12 15.08 -20.50 38.15
N THR A 13 15.65 -19.55 38.87
CA THR A 13 15.39 -18.12 38.67
C THR A 13 16.49 -17.50 37.81
N LEU A 14 16.10 -16.68 36.83
CA LEU A 14 16.98 -16.04 35.85
C LEU A 14 16.84 -14.52 35.94
N SER A 15 17.96 -13.81 35.94
CA SER A 15 17.97 -12.35 35.78
C SER A 15 17.76 -11.94 34.33
N LEU A 16 17.47 -10.65 34.08
CA LEU A 16 17.45 -10.12 32.70
C LEU A 16 18.82 -10.22 32.02
N HIS A 17 19.92 -10.24 32.79
CA HIS A 17 21.25 -10.48 32.26
C HIS A 17 21.41 -11.93 31.77
N ASP A 18 20.92 -12.90 32.54
CA ASP A 18 20.99 -14.32 32.17
C ASP A 18 20.21 -14.59 30.89
N ILE A 19 19.01 -14.02 30.74
CA ILE A 19 18.23 -14.17 29.50
C ILE A 19 18.99 -13.59 28.30
N PHE A 20 19.61 -12.42 28.47
CA PHE A 20 20.43 -11.83 27.41
C PHE A 20 21.62 -12.73 27.03
N LYS A 21 22.29 -13.34 28.00
CA LYS A 21 23.38 -14.31 27.77
C LYS A 21 22.89 -15.58 27.07
N ILE A 22 21.74 -16.10 27.46
CA ILE A 22 21.10 -17.24 26.78
C ILE A 22 20.77 -16.89 25.32
N CYS A 23 20.22 -15.70 25.06
CA CYS A 23 19.98 -15.20 23.71
C CYS A 23 21.28 -15.14 22.90
N GLN A 24 22.38 -14.65 23.49
CA GLN A 24 23.70 -14.62 22.85
C GLN A 24 24.19 -16.04 22.50
N ASN A 25 24.15 -16.96 23.46
CA ASN A 25 24.63 -18.34 23.30
C ASN A 25 23.80 -19.16 22.31
N THR A 26 22.49 -18.93 22.28
CA THR A 26 21.57 -19.57 21.32
C THR A 26 21.69 -18.97 19.91
N GLY A 27 22.47 -17.89 19.75
CA GLY A 27 22.70 -17.22 18.47
C GLY A 27 21.56 -16.30 18.05
N VAL A 28 20.73 -15.80 18.98
CA VAL A 28 19.66 -14.82 18.70
C VAL A 28 20.20 -13.58 18.00
N LEU A 29 21.38 -13.14 18.41
CA LEU A 29 22.06 -11.98 17.83
C LEU A 29 22.62 -12.25 16.42
N ARG A 30 22.68 -13.51 15.99
CA ARG A 30 23.01 -13.87 14.61
C ARG A 30 21.73 -13.89 13.78
N LEU A 31 21.41 -12.71 13.24
CA LEU A 31 20.13 -12.45 12.57
C LEU A 31 19.80 -13.39 11.41
N VAL A 32 20.79 -13.72 10.56
CA VAL A 32 20.59 -14.66 9.44
C VAL A 32 21.80 -15.56 9.28
N LYS A 33 21.56 -16.86 9.11
CA LYS A 33 22.57 -17.85 8.78
C LYS A 33 22.00 -18.82 7.75
N THR A 34 22.79 -19.18 6.75
CA THR A 34 22.45 -20.23 5.80
C THR A 34 23.38 -21.41 6.03
N GLU A 35 22.80 -22.61 6.05
CA GLU A 35 23.51 -23.88 6.18
C GLU A 35 23.01 -24.83 5.10
N GLU A 36 23.91 -25.61 4.54
CA GLU A 36 23.59 -26.54 3.47
C GLU A 36 24.34 -27.86 3.73
N ASP A 37 23.60 -28.96 3.70
CA ASP A 37 24.16 -30.32 3.70
C ASP A 37 23.65 -31.09 2.47
N GLU A 38 24.01 -32.37 2.35
CA GLU A 38 23.59 -33.22 1.23
C GLU A 38 22.06 -33.32 1.07
N LYS A 39 21.29 -33.20 2.16
CA LYS A 39 19.84 -33.43 2.18
C LYS A 39 19.02 -32.13 2.20
N TYR A 40 19.56 -31.05 2.76
CA TYR A 40 18.79 -29.87 3.12
C TYR A 40 19.54 -28.56 2.89
N ILE A 41 18.78 -27.55 2.48
CA ILE A 41 19.16 -26.13 2.59
C ILE A 41 18.37 -25.55 3.76
N ARG A 42 19.06 -24.90 4.71
CA ARG A 42 18.48 -24.32 5.92
C ARG A 42 18.81 -22.83 5.98
N ILE A 43 17.80 -22.03 6.28
CA ILE A 43 17.94 -20.61 6.61
C ILE A 43 17.50 -20.47 8.06
N ILE A 44 18.41 -20.04 8.91
CA ILE A 44 18.18 -19.79 10.33
C ILE A 44 18.06 -18.27 10.52
N ILE A 45 16.99 -17.85 11.17
CA ILE A 45 16.63 -16.45 11.44
C ILE A 45 16.70 -16.24 12.96
N CYS A 46 17.53 -15.29 13.38
CA CYS A 46 17.81 -14.94 14.77
C CYS A 46 18.10 -16.17 15.63
N GLY A 47 18.88 -17.14 15.14
CA GLY A 47 19.22 -18.40 15.84
C GLY A 47 18.05 -19.35 16.16
N ILE A 48 16.81 -18.86 16.13
CA ILE A 48 15.65 -19.47 16.77
C ILE A 48 14.66 -20.01 15.75
N TYR A 49 14.53 -19.37 14.60
CA TYR A 49 13.60 -19.82 13.56
C TYR A 49 14.37 -20.43 12.40
N ARG A 50 13.81 -21.47 11.79
CA ARG A 50 14.46 -22.14 10.66
C ARG A 50 13.47 -22.47 9.56
N ILE A 51 13.83 -22.09 8.34
CA ILE A 51 13.18 -22.51 7.11
C ILE A 51 14.09 -23.54 6.46
N GLN A 52 13.56 -24.72 6.17
CA GLN A 52 14.32 -25.85 5.66
C GLN A 52 13.67 -26.40 4.40
N LYS A 53 14.44 -26.50 3.32
CA LYS A 53 14.07 -27.15 2.06
C LYS A 53 14.79 -28.47 1.93
N ASN A 54 14.04 -29.55 1.71
CA ASN A 54 14.60 -30.84 1.32
C ASN A 54 15.04 -30.79 -0.15
N LYS A 55 16.28 -31.16 -0.44
CA LYS A 55 16.86 -31.10 -1.79
C LYS A 55 16.26 -32.16 -2.74
N LYS A 56 15.88 -33.32 -2.21
CA LYS A 56 15.34 -34.45 -3.00
C LYS A 56 13.92 -34.20 -3.50
N ASN A 57 13.02 -33.69 -2.64
CA ASN A 57 11.60 -33.51 -2.98
C ASN A 57 11.13 -32.05 -2.99
N GLY A 58 12.03 -31.08 -2.74
CA GLY A 58 11.72 -29.66 -2.73
C GLY A 58 10.85 -29.18 -1.56
N LYS A 59 10.42 -30.08 -0.66
CA LYS A 59 9.47 -29.76 0.42
C LYS A 59 10.08 -28.77 1.40
N VAL A 60 9.35 -27.68 1.63
CA VAL A 60 9.72 -26.64 2.61
C VAL A 60 9.00 -26.88 3.94
N SER A 61 9.74 -26.74 5.03
CA SER A 61 9.26 -26.86 6.40
C SER A 61 9.79 -25.72 7.26
N MET A 62 9.03 -25.36 8.29
CA MET A 62 9.36 -24.28 9.22
C MET A 62 9.52 -24.85 10.62
N TRP A 63 10.48 -24.33 11.38
CA TRP A 63 10.86 -24.84 12.70
C TRP A 63 11.18 -23.70 13.66
N GLY A 64 11.02 -23.94 14.96
CA GLY A 64 11.46 -23.07 16.04
C GLY A 64 12.33 -23.84 17.03
N TYR A 65 13.41 -23.25 17.50
CA TYR A 65 14.32 -23.87 18.46
C TYR A 65 13.83 -23.63 19.89
N LYS A 66 13.16 -24.64 20.45
CA LYS A 66 12.57 -24.58 21.80
C LYS A 66 13.62 -25.01 22.82
N LEU A 67 13.99 -24.11 23.72
CA LEU A 67 14.90 -24.41 24.82
C LEU A 67 14.27 -25.42 25.79
N LYS A 68 15.08 -26.37 26.26
CA LYS A 68 14.76 -27.32 27.34
C LYS A 68 15.42 -26.91 28.65
N ASP A 69 16.57 -26.25 28.57
CA ASP A 69 17.32 -25.70 29.68
C ASP A 69 18.05 -24.41 29.23
N LYS A 70 19.05 -23.95 29.99
CA LYS A 70 19.79 -22.71 29.71
C LYS A 70 20.73 -22.81 28.50
N GLU A 71 21.13 -24.02 28.11
CA GLU A 71 22.19 -24.29 27.13
C GLU A 71 21.71 -25.14 25.95
N SER A 72 20.65 -25.92 26.13
CA SER A 72 20.17 -26.91 25.19
C SER A 72 18.70 -26.72 24.82
N GLY A 73 18.37 -27.16 23.62
CA GLY A 73 17.04 -27.06 23.04
C GLY A 73 16.86 -28.00 21.87
N VAL A 74 15.62 -28.04 21.36
CA VAL A 74 15.22 -28.91 20.26
C VAL A 74 14.48 -28.13 19.19
N TRP A 75 14.71 -28.48 17.94
CA TRP A 75 13.95 -27.93 16.82
C TRP A 75 12.57 -28.57 16.76
N CYS A 76 11.53 -27.75 16.98
CA CYS A 76 10.13 -28.16 16.88
C CYS A 76 9.51 -27.64 15.58
N ARG A 77 8.69 -28.46 14.93
CA ARG A 77 8.03 -28.08 13.67
C ARG A 77 6.95 -27.03 13.91
N ARG A 78 6.84 -26.08 12.98
CA ARG A 78 5.85 -25.00 13.01
C ARG A 78 5.01 -24.97 11.73
N ASN A 79 3.77 -24.50 11.87
CA ASN A 79 2.85 -24.31 10.74
C ASN A 79 3.04 -22.94 10.07
N SER A 80 3.59 -21.96 10.79
CA SER A 80 3.83 -20.60 10.31
C SER A 80 5.07 -19.97 10.95
N LEU A 81 5.55 -18.92 10.30
CA LEU A 81 6.55 -17.99 10.82
C LEU A 81 5.87 -16.86 11.61
N PRO A 82 6.53 -16.28 12.62
CA PRO A 82 5.97 -15.22 13.45
C PRO A 82 5.93 -13.85 12.75
N SER A 83 6.77 -13.62 11.74
CA SER A 83 6.82 -12.38 10.97
C SER A 83 6.91 -12.66 9.46
N ASN A 84 6.75 -11.61 8.65
CA ASN A 84 6.81 -11.68 7.21
C ASN A 84 8.26 -11.88 6.73
N VAL A 85 8.38 -12.52 5.57
CA VAL A 85 9.64 -12.67 4.86
C VAL A 85 9.40 -12.25 3.42
N TYR A 86 10.01 -11.15 3.01
CA TYR A 86 9.92 -10.69 1.63
C TYR A 86 10.80 -11.54 0.72
N LEU A 87 10.31 -11.82 -0.49
CA LEU A 87 11.07 -12.53 -1.52
C LEU A 87 12.13 -11.63 -2.16
N PHE A 88 11.88 -10.32 -2.19
CA PHE A 88 12.79 -9.31 -2.71
C PHE A 88 13.01 -8.24 -1.67
N TRP A 89 14.26 -7.80 -1.58
CA TRP A 89 14.62 -6.75 -0.64
C TRP A 89 14.06 -5.39 -1.08
N SER A 90 13.57 -4.61 -0.12
CA SER A 90 13.10 -3.23 -0.29
C SER A 90 13.39 -2.43 0.98
N LYS A 91 13.31 -1.09 0.91
CA LYS A 91 13.43 -0.24 2.11
C LYS A 91 12.40 -0.60 3.19
N LYS A 92 11.19 -1.02 2.80
CA LYS A 92 10.16 -1.49 3.74
C LYS A 92 10.58 -2.76 4.46
N ALA A 93 11.24 -3.68 3.76
CA ALA A 93 11.74 -4.93 4.33
C ALA A 93 12.93 -4.75 5.29
N ALA A 94 13.55 -3.57 5.33
CA ALA A 94 14.66 -3.29 6.24
C ALA A 94 14.23 -3.37 7.71
N PHE A 95 13.01 -2.92 8.02
CA PHE A 95 12.49 -2.84 9.39
C PHE A 95 11.98 -4.18 9.94
N ASP A 96 11.80 -5.22 9.10
CA ASP A 96 11.27 -6.49 9.61
C ASP A 96 12.25 -7.23 10.53
N MET A 97 13.57 -6.95 10.44
CA MET A 97 14.56 -7.60 11.31
C MET A 97 14.33 -7.27 12.78
N ASP A 98 13.79 -6.07 13.08
CA ASP A 98 13.37 -5.70 14.42
C ASP A 98 12.27 -6.65 14.92
N ASP A 99 11.22 -6.84 14.12
CA ASP A 99 10.11 -7.73 14.45
C ASP A 99 10.59 -9.17 14.64
N TRP A 100 11.51 -9.64 13.80
CA TRP A 100 12.12 -10.96 13.92
C TRP A 100 12.90 -11.14 15.23
N LEU A 101 13.71 -10.14 15.59
CA LEU A 101 14.51 -10.17 16.81
C LEU A 101 13.62 -10.18 18.06
N ARG A 102 12.60 -9.32 18.10
CA ARG A 102 11.60 -9.29 19.18
C ARG A 102 10.85 -10.61 19.30
N CYS A 103 10.40 -11.17 18.18
CA CYS A 103 9.76 -12.48 18.14
C CYS A 103 10.69 -13.60 18.64
N ALA A 104 11.99 -13.54 18.34
CA ALA A 104 12.96 -14.53 18.79
C ALA A 104 13.18 -14.44 20.31
N ILE A 105 13.36 -13.23 20.85
CA ILE A 105 13.50 -12.99 22.30
C ILE A 105 12.26 -13.49 23.06
N ASN A 106 11.06 -13.13 22.60
CA ASN A 106 9.81 -13.58 23.21
C ASN A 106 9.69 -15.11 23.18
N TYR A 107 10.10 -15.75 22.08
CA TYR A 107 10.09 -17.21 21.98
C TYR A 107 11.09 -17.90 22.90
N VAL A 108 12.28 -17.31 23.11
CA VAL A 108 13.26 -17.78 24.12
C VAL A 108 12.66 -17.68 25.53
N ILE A 109 12.10 -16.53 25.90
CA ILE A 109 11.47 -16.32 27.21
C ILE A 109 10.37 -17.36 27.44
N LYS A 110 9.47 -17.54 26.48
CA LYS A 110 8.39 -18.53 26.58
C LYS A 110 8.92 -19.96 26.72
N SER A 111 9.94 -20.33 25.95
CA SER A 111 10.54 -21.65 26.02
C SER A 111 11.16 -21.93 27.40
N LEU A 112 11.86 -20.95 27.98
CA LEU A 112 12.45 -21.07 29.33
C LEU A 112 11.37 -21.18 30.41
N VAL A 113 10.30 -20.39 30.31
CA VAL A 113 9.17 -20.48 31.24
C VAL A 113 8.47 -21.84 31.17
N GLU A 114 8.28 -22.36 29.96
CA GLU A 114 7.73 -23.71 29.76
C GLU A 114 8.68 -24.81 30.26
N ALA A 115 9.98 -24.56 30.31
CA ALA A 115 10.98 -25.44 30.91
C ALA A 115 11.07 -25.31 32.44
N GLY A 116 10.23 -24.48 33.07
CA GLY A 116 10.15 -24.32 34.52
C GLY A 116 11.04 -23.22 35.10
N PHE A 117 11.68 -22.40 34.27
CA PHE A 117 12.41 -21.23 34.73
C PHE A 117 11.48 -20.06 35.00
N SER A 118 11.91 -19.19 35.90
CA SER A 118 11.24 -17.93 36.19
C SER A 118 12.22 -16.77 36.04
N ILE A 119 11.72 -15.58 35.69
CA ILE A 119 12.55 -14.40 35.44
C ILE A 119 12.31 -13.40 36.55
N ALA A 120 13.34 -13.02 37.29
CA ALA A 120 13.23 -12.06 38.37
C ALA A 120 14.27 -10.95 38.23
N ASP A 121 13.81 -9.71 38.40
CA ASP A 121 14.66 -8.53 38.47
C ASP A 121 13.88 -7.40 39.18
N LYS A 122 14.43 -6.19 39.11
CA LYS A 122 13.95 -4.98 39.77
C LYS A 122 13.03 -4.15 38.85
N LEU A 123 11.89 -3.72 39.38
CA LEU A 123 10.95 -2.77 38.78
C LEU A 123 11.03 -1.40 39.46
N TYR A 124 10.82 -0.34 38.69
CA TYR A 124 10.59 1.00 39.21
C TYR A 124 9.11 1.20 39.51
N LEU A 125 8.80 1.68 40.72
CA LEU A 125 7.43 1.99 41.13
C LEU A 125 7.16 3.50 41.02
N TYR A 126 6.08 3.84 40.32
CA TYR A 126 5.61 5.21 40.15
C TYR A 126 4.22 5.38 40.77
N ARG A 127 3.99 6.56 41.35
CA ARG A 127 2.65 7.03 41.69
C ARG A 127 2.16 7.93 40.57
N ILE A 128 0.99 7.62 40.04
CA ILE A 128 0.29 8.42 39.04
C ILE A 128 -0.99 9.00 39.65
N ARG A 129 -1.35 10.22 39.27
CA ARG A 129 -2.62 10.84 39.66
C ARG A 129 -3.61 10.70 38.50
N ALA A 130 -4.69 9.96 38.71
CA ALA A 130 -5.75 9.83 37.71
C ALA A 130 -6.56 11.14 37.63
N ARG A 131 -7.19 11.41 36.47
CA ARG A 131 -8.04 12.60 36.24
C ARG A 131 -9.15 12.78 37.29
N ASN A 132 -9.58 11.72 37.95
CA ASN A 132 -10.58 11.74 39.03
C ASN A 132 -10.00 12.09 40.43
N GLY A 133 -8.74 12.52 40.51
CA GLY A 133 -8.05 12.89 41.75
C GLY A 133 -7.51 11.72 42.57
N LYS A 134 -7.83 10.46 42.22
CA LYS A 134 -7.31 9.27 42.92
C LYS A 134 -5.87 8.97 42.50
N SER A 135 -5.07 8.48 43.45
CA SER A 135 -3.72 7.98 43.16
C SER A 135 -3.78 6.52 42.73
N ALA A 136 -3.09 6.18 41.64
CA ALA A 136 -2.82 4.81 41.24
C ALA A 136 -1.30 4.57 41.22
N PHE A 137 -0.90 3.31 41.28
CA PHE A 137 0.49 2.90 41.19
C PHE A 137 0.71 2.15 39.89
N VAL A 138 1.87 2.37 39.28
CA VAL A 138 2.31 1.65 38.07
C VAL A 138 3.74 1.20 38.30
N SER A 139 4.04 -0.05 37.94
CA SER A 139 5.39 -0.59 37.94
C SER A 139 5.92 -0.70 36.51
N THR A 140 7.20 -0.39 36.29
CA THR A 140 7.84 -0.55 34.97
C THR A 140 9.33 -0.87 35.07
N LEU A 141 9.85 -1.63 34.11
CA LEU A 141 11.28 -1.82 33.86
C LEU A 141 11.89 -0.62 33.15
N ILE A 142 11.10 0.17 32.41
CA ILE A 142 11.57 1.22 31.49
C ILE A 142 11.05 2.57 31.96
N PRO A 143 11.79 3.31 32.80
CA PRO A 143 11.39 4.64 33.28
C PRO A 143 10.89 5.62 32.20
N SER A 144 11.39 5.53 30.97
CA SER A 144 10.95 6.38 29.86
C SER A 144 9.61 5.97 29.23
N SER A 145 9.09 4.74 29.41
CA SER A 145 7.75 4.35 28.92
C SER A 145 6.65 5.04 29.73
N VAL A 146 6.96 5.51 30.93
CA VAL A 146 6.06 6.27 31.80
C VAL A 146 5.51 7.51 31.09
N ILE A 147 6.27 8.12 30.17
CA ILE A 147 5.86 9.27 29.34
C ILE A 147 4.59 8.96 28.51
N GLN A 148 4.36 7.71 28.09
CA GLN A 148 3.14 7.36 27.33
C GLN A 148 1.86 7.44 28.17
N TYR A 149 1.96 7.40 29.51
CA TYR A 149 0.83 7.59 30.41
C TYR A 149 0.39 9.06 30.54
N LEU A 150 1.12 10.01 29.93
CA LEU A 150 0.80 11.45 29.94
C LEU A 150 -0.54 11.78 29.30
N TYR A 151 -1.07 10.92 28.42
CA TYR A 151 -2.39 11.12 27.83
C TYR A 151 -3.54 11.07 28.86
N TYR A 152 -3.31 10.50 30.05
CA TYR A 152 -4.34 10.23 31.06
C TYR A 152 -4.16 10.92 32.43
N GLY A 153 -3.14 11.76 32.62
CA GLY A 153 -2.98 12.51 33.88
C GLY A 153 -1.69 13.32 33.96
N GLU A 154 -1.67 14.33 34.84
CA GLU A 154 -0.54 15.22 35.08
C GLU A 154 0.22 14.88 36.38
N LEU A 155 1.55 14.99 36.31
CA LEU A 155 2.57 14.92 37.38
C LEU A 155 2.95 13.51 37.91
N TYR A 156 4.18 13.12 37.60
CA TYR A 156 4.85 11.91 38.11
C TYR A 156 5.73 12.24 39.31
N HIS A 157 5.53 11.52 40.41
CA HIS A 157 6.57 11.41 41.45
C HIS A 157 7.21 10.03 41.36
N PRO A 158 8.48 9.91 40.93
CA PRO A 158 9.22 8.67 41.09
C PRO A 158 9.29 8.38 42.59
N LEU A 159 8.75 7.25 43.03
CA LEU A 159 8.81 6.89 44.44
C LEU A 159 10.23 6.45 44.86
N GLY A 160 11.13 6.23 43.90
CA GLY A 160 12.48 5.71 44.12
C GLY A 160 12.52 4.28 44.68
N LYS A 161 11.35 3.70 44.98
CA LYS A 161 11.20 2.35 45.51
C LYS A 161 11.31 1.34 44.38
N VAL A 162 12.13 0.32 44.63
CA VAL A 162 12.33 -0.80 43.72
C VAL A 162 11.49 -1.97 44.20
N ALA A 163 10.56 -2.42 43.37
CA ALA A 163 9.82 -3.66 43.59
C ALA A 163 10.55 -4.83 42.90
N LEU A 164 10.34 -6.05 43.38
CA LEU A 164 10.80 -7.25 42.69
C LEU A 164 9.65 -7.81 41.85
N PHE A 165 9.96 -8.33 40.67
CA PHE A 165 9.04 -9.19 39.94
C PHE A 165 9.56 -10.61 39.85
N ASN A 166 8.65 -11.53 39.58
CA ASN A 166 8.98 -12.90 39.19
C ASN A 166 8.02 -13.36 38.09
N TYR A 167 8.44 -13.34 36.82
CA TYR A 167 7.66 -13.78 35.68
C TYR A 167 7.82 -15.29 35.47
N PRO A 168 6.74 -16.09 35.24
CA PRO A 168 5.41 -15.68 34.79
C PRO A 168 4.40 -15.37 35.91
N TYR A 169 4.84 -15.33 37.17
CA TYR A 169 3.99 -15.01 38.32
C TYR A 169 3.67 -13.49 38.36
N SER A 170 2.66 -13.13 39.15
CA SER A 170 2.18 -11.74 39.24
C SER A 170 3.22 -10.81 39.85
N ALA A 171 3.37 -9.62 39.27
CA ALA A 171 4.06 -8.49 39.88
C ALA A 171 3.04 -7.44 40.31
N GLN A 172 3.37 -6.64 41.33
CA GLN A 172 2.48 -5.57 41.78
C GLN A 172 2.38 -4.49 40.71
N HIS A 173 1.16 -4.04 40.42
CA HIS A 173 0.89 -2.86 39.59
C HIS A 173 1.40 -2.92 38.14
N ILE A 174 1.53 -4.12 37.56
CA ILE A 174 1.76 -4.36 36.14
C ILE A 174 1.12 -5.69 35.75
N THR A 175 0.45 -5.75 34.60
CA THR A 175 -0.13 -7.02 34.13
C THR A 175 0.95 -7.98 33.63
N LYS A 176 0.65 -9.27 33.60
CA LYS A 176 1.58 -10.29 33.04
C LYS A 176 1.95 -10.01 31.58
N HIS A 177 1.02 -9.50 30.80
CA HIS A 177 1.23 -9.17 29.39
C HIS A 177 2.21 -8.00 29.23
N GLU A 178 1.95 -6.88 29.92
CA GLU A 178 2.82 -5.70 29.91
C GLU A 178 4.22 -6.04 30.45
N LEU A 179 4.31 -6.85 31.51
CA LEU A 179 5.59 -7.28 32.06
C LEU A 179 6.41 -8.08 31.03
N LEU A 180 5.78 -8.98 30.26
CA LEU A 180 6.47 -9.71 29.19
C LEU A 180 6.98 -8.77 28.10
N GLU A 181 6.16 -7.80 27.67
CA GLU A 181 6.56 -6.81 26.67
C GLU A 181 7.73 -5.95 27.15
N GLU A 182 7.73 -5.54 28.42
CA GLU A 182 8.84 -4.76 28.98
C GLU A 182 10.13 -5.58 29.16
N ILE A 183 10.02 -6.85 29.55
CA ILE A 183 11.16 -7.80 29.59
C ILE A 183 11.74 -7.93 28.18
N GLU A 184 10.89 -8.21 27.18
CA GLU A 184 11.30 -8.33 25.78
C GLU A 184 11.98 -7.05 25.29
N LYS A 185 11.36 -5.89 25.50
CA LYS A 185 11.90 -4.60 25.08
C LYS A 185 13.24 -4.28 25.74
N LYS A 186 13.43 -4.61 27.03
CA LYS A 186 14.72 -4.45 27.72
C LYS A 186 15.82 -5.31 27.09
N ILE A 187 15.52 -6.58 26.80
CA ILE A 187 16.49 -7.50 26.19
C ILE A 187 16.77 -7.06 24.74
N TYR A 188 15.74 -6.67 23.99
CA TYR A 188 15.85 -6.14 22.63
C TYR A 188 16.74 -4.89 22.60
N GLN A 189 16.56 -3.93 23.51
CA GLN A 189 17.41 -2.73 23.58
C GLN A 189 18.90 -3.07 23.81
N ARG A 190 19.19 -4.11 24.59
CA ARG A 190 20.57 -4.61 24.77
C ARG A 190 21.09 -5.29 23.51
N ALA A 191 20.27 -6.14 22.89
CA ALA A 191 20.61 -6.83 21.64
C ALA A 191 20.89 -5.84 20.50
N TYR A 192 20.02 -4.85 20.34
CA TYR A 192 20.12 -3.79 19.34
C TYR A 192 21.42 -3.01 19.44
N LYS A 193 21.85 -2.68 20.67
CA LYS A 193 23.14 -2.01 20.92
C LYS A 193 24.35 -2.85 20.48
N VAL A 194 24.24 -4.17 20.51
CA VAL A 194 25.32 -5.08 20.08
C VAL A 194 25.28 -5.30 18.56
N ILE A 195 24.09 -5.38 17.98
CA ILE A 195 23.91 -5.63 16.54
C ILE A 195 24.19 -4.36 15.73
N GLY A 196 23.53 -3.25 16.05
CA GLY A 196 23.60 -2.00 15.29
C GLY A 196 22.77 -1.99 13.99
N VAL A 197 22.37 -0.80 13.56
CA VAL A 197 21.46 -0.57 12.41
C VAL A 197 21.98 -1.19 11.11
N ASP A 198 23.28 -1.04 10.81
CA ASP A 198 23.86 -1.51 9.55
C ASP A 198 23.80 -3.03 9.42
N ASN A 199 23.96 -3.75 10.52
CA ASN A 199 23.90 -5.21 10.54
C ASN A 199 22.46 -5.71 10.33
N GLU A 200 21.44 -5.00 10.82
CA GLU A 200 20.04 -5.33 10.53
C GLU A 200 19.71 -5.16 9.05
N PHE A 201 20.17 -4.05 8.46
CA PHE A 201 19.96 -3.79 7.04
C PHE A 201 20.61 -4.86 6.16
N ASN A 202 21.85 -5.23 6.49
CA ASN A 202 22.58 -6.29 5.80
C ASN A 202 21.94 -7.67 6.03
N ALA A 203 21.43 -7.94 7.23
CA ALA A 203 20.69 -9.16 7.54
C ALA A 203 19.39 -9.26 6.74
N SER A 204 18.62 -8.18 6.60
CA SER A 204 17.40 -8.15 5.78
C SER A 204 17.70 -8.48 4.31
N LYS A 205 18.76 -7.92 3.74
CA LYS A 205 19.25 -8.26 2.39
C LYS A 205 19.66 -9.73 2.29
N ALA A 206 20.43 -10.21 3.27
CA ALA A 206 20.90 -11.59 3.33
C ALA A 206 19.74 -12.59 3.44
N LEU A 207 18.70 -12.26 4.21
CA LEU A 207 17.49 -13.08 4.32
C LEU A 207 16.80 -13.19 2.97
N SER A 208 16.52 -12.06 2.31
CA SER A 208 15.87 -12.03 1.00
C SER A 208 16.65 -12.87 -0.03
N LYS A 209 17.97 -12.71 -0.07
CA LYS A 209 18.87 -13.50 -0.94
C LYS A 209 18.79 -14.99 -0.63
N SER A 210 18.84 -15.36 0.65
CA SER A 210 18.83 -16.75 1.08
C SER A 210 17.49 -17.43 0.77
N ILE A 211 16.37 -16.73 0.98
CA ILE A 211 15.03 -17.24 0.67
C ILE A 211 14.88 -17.55 -0.81
N TRP A 212 15.50 -16.74 -1.67
CA TRP A 212 15.52 -17.01 -3.10
C TRP A 212 16.18 -18.34 -3.47
N MET A 213 17.10 -18.87 -2.66
CA MET A 213 17.67 -20.22 -2.84
C MET A 213 16.61 -21.31 -2.63
N ILE A 214 15.67 -21.08 -1.70
CA ILE A 214 14.60 -22.03 -1.37
C ILE A 214 13.46 -22.01 -2.39
N VAL A 215 13.11 -20.83 -2.91
CA VAL A 215 12.02 -20.66 -3.88
C VAL A 215 12.24 -21.53 -5.12
N ASP A 216 11.20 -22.21 -5.59
CA ASP A 216 11.14 -22.80 -6.92
C ASP A 216 10.77 -21.73 -7.95
N LYS A 217 11.61 -21.56 -8.97
CA LYS A 217 11.57 -20.43 -9.92
C LYS A 217 10.42 -20.60 -10.92
N SER A 218 10.11 -21.85 -11.28
CA SER A 218 8.99 -22.19 -12.17
C SER A 218 7.66 -21.91 -11.47
N ILE A 219 7.51 -22.38 -10.23
CA ILE A 219 6.31 -22.11 -9.42
C ILE A 219 6.20 -20.62 -9.12
N PHE A 220 7.33 -19.95 -8.81
CA PHE A 220 7.32 -18.52 -8.53
C PHE A 220 6.82 -17.70 -9.72
N THR A 221 7.21 -18.06 -10.95
CA THR A 221 6.73 -17.37 -12.16
C THR A 221 5.21 -17.45 -12.28
N LYS A 222 4.62 -18.61 -11.98
CA LYS A 222 3.16 -18.83 -11.96
C LYS A 222 2.49 -18.01 -10.85
N TYR A 223 3.07 -18.04 -9.64
CA TYR A 223 2.61 -17.23 -8.50
C TYR A 223 2.64 -15.73 -8.80
N ALA A 224 3.73 -15.24 -9.40
CA ALA A 224 3.92 -13.84 -9.74
C ALA A 224 2.85 -13.35 -10.73
N ARG A 225 2.61 -14.11 -11.81
CA ARG A 225 1.54 -13.82 -12.78
C ARG A 225 0.16 -13.84 -12.13
N ALA A 226 -0.06 -14.73 -11.17
CA ALA A 226 -1.36 -14.88 -10.51
C ALA A 226 -1.63 -13.80 -9.45
N SER A 227 -0.59 -13.24 -8.82
CA SER A 227 -0.75 -12.45 -7.60
C SER A 227 -0.27 -11.02 -7.70
N HIS A 228 0.51 -10.66 -8.72
CA HIS A 228 1.16 -9.35 -8.81
C HIS A 228 1.00 -8.72 -10.18
N CYS A 229 0.79 -7.41 -10.18
CA CYS A 229 0.78 -6.58 -11.37
C CYS A 229 1.27 -5.18 -11.03
N SER A 230 2.18 -4.62 -11.83
CA SER A 230 2.74 -3.28 -11.59
C SER A 230 1.69 -2.17 -11.71
N ILE A 231 0.59 -2.39 -12.44
CA ILE A 231 -0.42 -1.36 -12.66
C ILE A 231 -1.30 -1.09 -11.44
N THR A 232 -1.58 -2.12 -10.62
CA THR A 232 -2.46 -2.03 -9.44
C THR A 232 -1.68 -1.74 -8.14
N TYR A 233 -0.51 -1.11 -8.23
CA TYR A 233 0.40 -0.85 -7.10
C TYR A 233 0.87 -2.11 -6.32
N ASN A 234 0.53 -3.31 -6.81
CA ASN A 234 0.88 -4.60 -6.24
C ASN A 234 2.07 -5.21 -6.98
N SER A 235 3.23 -4.56 -6.83
CA SER A 235 4.48 -4.98 -7.47
C SER A 235 4.96 -6.33 -6.96
N VAL A 236 5.59 -7.13 -7.84
CA VAL A 236 6.26 -8.37 -7.46
C VAL A 236 7.36 -8.16 -6.40
N ARG A 237 7.89 -6.93 -6.28
CA ARG A 237 8.84 -6.56 -5.20
C ARG A 237 8.23 -6.63 -3.81
N GLN A 238 6.90 -6.59 -3.70
CA GLN A 238 6.17 -6.73 -2.43
C GLN A 238 5.80 -8.18 -2.13
N ALA A 239 6.25 -9.15 -2.94
CA ALA A 239 5.90 -10.55 -2.77
C ALA A 239 6.42 -11.12 -1.44
N ILE A 240 5.53 -11.82 -0.72
CA ILE A 240 5.80 -12.40 0.59
C ILE A 240 5.94 -13.92 0.46
N PHE A 241 6.96 -14.48 1.12
CA PHE A 241 7.28 -15.90 1.08
C PHE A 241 6.12 -16.79 1.58
N LYS A 242 5.39 -16.34 2.59
CA LYS A 242 4.20 -17.02 3.11
C LYS A 242 3.15 -17.22 2.01
N ASP A 243 2.86 -16.18 1.23
CA ASP A 243 1.86 -16.23 0.16
C ASP A 243 2.34 -17.10 -1.00
N TYR A 244 3.63 -17.04 -1.32
CA TYR A 244 4.24 -17.95 -2.28
C TYR A 244 4.12 -19.42 -1.83
N LEU A 245 4.41 -19.73 -0.56
CA LEU A 245 4.28 -21.07 0.00
C LEU A 245 2.83 -21.56 0.04
N ASP A 246 1.88 -20.67 0.31
CA ASP A 246 0.46 -20.99 0.21
C ASP A 246 0.08 -21.34 -1.24
N PHE A 247 0.51 -20.51 -2.19
CA PHE A 247 0.29 -20.77 -3.63
C PHE A 247 0.89 -22.10 -4.05
N SER A 248 2.15 -22.38 -3.71
CA SER A 248 2.85 -23.59 -4.15
C SER A 248 2.25 -24.88 -3.61
N LYS A 249 1.63 -24.84 -2.41
CA LYS A 249 0.97 -26.00 -1.80
C LYS A 249 -0.44 -26.23 -2.31
N ARG A 250 -1.10 -25.18 -2.82
CA ARG A 250 -2.54 -25.21 -3.13
C ARG A 250 -2.82 -25.16 -4.61
N ILE A 251 -1.98 -24.53 -5.42
CA ILE A 251 -2.18 -24.36 -6.85
C ILE A 251 -1.14 -25.19 -7.60
N HIS A 252 -1.60 -26.29 -8.21
CA HIS A 252 -0.78 -27.15 -9.06
C HIS A 252 -1.24 -26.97 -10.49
N ILE A 253 -0.37 -26.45 -11.34
CA ILE A 253 -0.65 -26.30 -12.77
C ILE A 253 0.04 -27.45 -13.49
N THR A 254 -0.72 -28.26 -14.23
CA THR A 254 -0.16 -29.38 -15.01
C THR A 254 0.87 -28.89 -16.02
N GLU A 255 1.70 -29.81 -16.51
CA GLU A 255 2.68 -29.49 -17.56
C GLU A 255 1.99 -28.89 -18.80
N GLY A 256 2.59 -27.85 -19.38
CA GLY A 256 2.02 -27.10 -20.49
C GLY A 256 0.81 -26.20 -20.16
N GLY A 257 0.30 -26.22 -18.93
CA GLY A 257 -0.86 -25.42 -18.53
C GLY A 257 -0.57 -23.92 -18.52
N ASP A 258 -1.31 -23.15 -19.32
CA ASP A 258 -1.27 -21.68 -19.34
C ASP A 258 -2.69 -21.09 -19.38
N PHE A 259 -2.83 -19.91 -18.76
CA PHE A 259 -4.09 -19.18 -18.64
C PHE A 259 -4.06 -17.85 -19.40
N GLY A 260 -2.95 -17.46 -20.04
CA GLY A 260 -2.85 -16.20 -20.77
C GLY A 260 -3.23 -15.00 -19.89
N GLY A 261 -4.20 -14.20 -20.31
CA GLY A 261 -4.74 -13.09 -19.53
C GLY A 261 -5.36 -13.48 -18.19
N LEU A 262 -5.78 -14.75 -18.01
CA LEU A 262 -6.54 -15.21 -16.83
C LEU A 262 -5.69 -15.59 -15.62
N TRP A 263 -4.36 -15.43 -15.66
CA TRP A 263 -3.53 -15.69 -14.47
C TRP A 263 -4.03 -14.98 -13.19
N PRO A 264 -4.48 -13.71 -13.21
CA PRO A 264 -5.03 -13.05 -12.02
C PRO A 264 -6.26 -13.77 -11.46
N MET A 265 -7.03 -14.47 -12.30
CA MET A 265 -8.18 -15.27 -11.87
C MET A 265 -7.77 -16.56 -11.14
N VAL A 266 -6.59 -17.11 -11.44
CA VAL A 266 -5.97 -18.17 -10.62
C VAL A 266 -5.63 -17.63 -9.22
N GLY A 267 -5.14 -16.38 -9.14
CA GLY A 267 -4.93 -15.70 -7.87
C GLY A 267 -6.23 -15.48 -7.10
N ARG A 268 -7.30 -15.10 -7.78
CA ARG A 268 -8.65 -14.95 -7.22
C ARG A 268 -9.17 -16.25 -6.64
N LEU A 269 -9.02 -17.37 -7.36
CA LEU A 269 -9.42 -18.71 -6.89
C LEU A 269 -8.78 -19.02 -5.52
N ARG A 270 -7.47 -18.79 -5.40
CA ARG A 270 -6.74 -18.99 -4.14
C ARG A 270 -7.26 -18.09 -3.00
N ARG A 271 -7.68 -16.85 -3.30
CA ARG A 271 -8.22 -15.91 -2.30
C ARG A 271 -9.64 -16.28 -1.86
N GLN A 272 -10.49 -16.74 -2.79
CA GLN A 272 -11.88 -17.10 -2.51
C GLN A 272 -12.01 -18.32 -1.61
N HIS A 273 -11.16 -19.32 -1.83
CA HIS A 273 -11.14 -20.53 -1.01
C HIS A 273 -10.06 -20.37 0.05
N LYS A 274 -10.36 -20.46 1.35
CA LYS A 274 -9.33 -20.39 2.41
C LYS A 274 -8.51 -21.69 2.54
N THR A 275 -9.08 -22.81 2.12
CA THR A 275 -8.48 -24.15 2.16
C THR A 275 -8.57 -24.81 0.77
N GLY A 276 -8.12 -26.07 0.65
CA GLY A 276 -8.21 -26.83 -0.60
C GLY A 276 -6.96 -26.77 -1.48
N ARG A 277 -6.81 -27.82 -2.29
CA ARG A 277 -5.79 -27.98 -3.33
C ARG A 277 -6.48 -28.07 -4.68
N PHE A 278 -5.98 -27.28 -5.63
CA PHE A 278 -6.47 -27.18 -6.98
C PHE A 278 -5.39 -27.70 -7.91
N ILE A 279 -5.75 -28.71 -8.69
CA ILE A 279 -4.98 -29.15 -9.86
C ILE A 279 -5.68 -28.53 -11.05
N LEU A 280 -4.96 -27.74 -11.83
CA LEU A 280 -5.51 -26.99 -12.96
C LEU A 280 -4.77 -27.36 -14.25
N SER A 281 -5.53 -27.74 -15.28
CA SER A 281 -4.98 -28.21 -16.55
C SER A 281 -4.57 -27.11 -17.53
N GLY A 282 -4.89 -25.85 -17.23
CA GLY A 282 -4.81 -24.73 -18.18
C GLY A 282 -6.09 -24.51 -18.99
N LYS A 283 -7.10 -25.38 -18.85
CA LYS A 283 -8.41 -25.21 -19.50
C LYS A 283 -9.18 -24.03 -18.88
N THR A 284 -9.68 -23.13 -19.72
CA THR A 284 -10.43 -21.95 -19.25
C THR A 284 -11.74 -22.32 -18.56
N LYS A 285 -12.47 -23.32 -19.09
CA LYS A 285 -13.75 -23.78 -18.51
C LYS A 285 -13.58 -24.31 -17.09
N GLU A 286 -12.49 -25.05 -16.86
CA GLU A 286 -12.17 -25.56 -15.55
C GLU A 286 -11.94 -24.44 -14.52
N LEU A 287 -11.20 -23.39 -14.89
CA LEU A 287 -11.00 -22.25 -14.00
C LEU A 287 -12.30 -21.49 -13.74
N PHE A 288 -13.15 -21.33 -14.76
CA PHE A 288 -14.46 -20.68 -14.65
C PHE A 288 -15.37 -21.41 -13.65
N GLU A 289 -15.49 -22.73 -13.76
CA GLU A 289 -16.36 -23.56 -12.91
C GLU A 289 -15.92 -23.58 -11.43
N LYS A 290 -14.65 -23.29 -11.14
CA LYS A 290 -14.10 -23.25 -9.77
C LYS A 290 -14.19 -21.87 -9.11
N LEU A 291 -14.46 -20.83 -9.90
CA LEU A 291 -14.54 -19.44 -9.45
C LEU A 291 -15.98 -19.05 -9.14
N ASN A 292 -16.15 -18.26 -8.09
CA ASN A 292 -17.41 -17.62 -7.78
C ASN A 292 -17.40 -16.19 -8.30
N PHE A 293 -18.37 -15.81 -9.12
CA PHE A 293 -18.52 -14.45 -9.62
C PHE A 293 -19.69 -13.76 -8.91
N PRO A 294 -19.57 -12.46 -8.62
CA PRO A 294 -20.63 -11.68 -7.96
C PRO A 294 -21.81 -11.36 -8.87
N CYS A 295 -21.65 -11.58 -10.17
CA CYS A 295 -22.62 -11.28 -11.20
C CYS A 295 -22.82 -12.50 -12.09
N ASN A 296 -23.92 -12.52 -12.83
CA ASN A 296 -24.17 -13.52 -13.88
C ASN A 296 -23.22 -13.30 -15.06
N LEU A 297 -21.98 -13.74 -14.91
CA LEU A 297 -20.95 -13.72 -15.95
C LEU A 297 -21.06 -14.99 -16.79
N SER A 298 -21.23 -14.85 -18.10
CA SER A 298 -21.25 -16.01 -18.99
C SER A 298 -19.85 -16.63 -19.14
N TYR A 299 -19.78 -17.94 -19.40
CA TYR A 299 -18.51 -18.58 -19.75
C TYR A 299 -17.88 -17.96 -21.00
N GLY A 300 -18.70 -17.57 -21.99
CA GLY A 300 -18.23 -16.93 -23.21
C GLY A 300 -17.52 -15.60 -22.93
N ASP A 301 -18.05 -14.82 -22.00
CA ASP A 301 -17.43 -13.60 -21.51
C ASP A 301 -16.11 -13.91 -20.80
N PHE A 302 -16.14 -14.78 -19.79
CA PHE A 302 -14.92 -15.16 -19.09
C PHE A 302 -13.81 -15.70 -20.02
N ARG A 303 -14.19 -16.47 -21.04
CA ARG A 303 -13.24 -17.05 -22.01
C ARG A 303 -12.48 -15.99 -22.78
N LYS A 304 -13.11 -14.87 -23.14
CA LYS A 304 -12.47 -13.79 -23.91
C LYS A 304 -11.38 -13.07 -23.12
N LEU A 305 -11.52 -12.96 -21.79
CA LEU A 305 -10.50 -12.40 -20.90
C LEU A 305 -9.14 -13.13 -21.00
N ARG A 306 -9.12 -14.40 -21.44
CA ARG A 306 -7.86 -15.13 -21.73
C ARG A 306 -6.98 -14.42 -22.75
N HIS A 307 -7.57 -13.70 -23.68
CA HIS A 307 -6.86 -12.97 -24.74
C HIS A 307 -6.71 -11.48 -24.43
N THR A 308 -7.11 -11.06 -23.24
CA THR A 308 -6.89 -9.70 -22.71
C THR A 308 -5.53 -9.64 -22.02
N ARG A 309 -4.91 -8.46 -21.98
CA ARG A 309 -3.63 -8.27 -21.29
C ARG A 309 -3.80 -8.56 -19.80
N LEU A 310 -2.87 -9.32 -19.22
CA LEU A 310 -2.87 -9.73 -17.81
C LEU A 310 -3.08 -8.55 -16.86
N SER A 311 -2.47 -7.40 -17.15
CA SER A 311 -2.59 -6.20 -16.33
C SER A 311 -4.02 -5.66 -16.23
N LEU A 312 -4.78 -5.72 -17.31
CA LEU A 312 -6.18 -5.27 -17.32
C LEU A 312 -7.10 -6.28 -16.63
N VAL A 313 -6.82 -7.58 -16.78
CA VAL A 313 -7.53 -8.62 -16.03
C VAL A 313 -7.19 -8.55 -14.53
N SER A 314 -5.99 -8.10 -14.17
CA SER A 314 -5.60 -7.89 -12.78
C SER A 314 -6.41 -6.78 -12.11
N ALA A 315 -6.81 -5.74 -12.84
CA ALA A 315 -7.66 -4.68 -12.32
C ALA A 315 -8.97 -5.25 -11.75
N LEU A 316 -9.59 -6.21 -12.46
CA LEU A 316 -10.83 -6.89 -12.04
C LEU A 316 -10.77 -7.57 -10.64
N ASN A 317 -9.58 -7.82 -10.10
CA ASN A 317 -9.44 -8.42 -8.77
C ASN A 317 -9.56 -7.41 -7.63
N ASP A 318 -9.20 -6.17 -7.87
CA ASP A 318 -9.29 -5.08 -6.89
C ASP A 318 -10.65 -4.36 -6.97
N ASN A 319 -11.38 -4.65 -8.05
CA ASN A 319 -12.65 -4.06 -8.38
C ASN A 319 -13.81 -4.41 -7.44
N ARG A 320 -14.73 -3.44 -7.30
CA ARG A 320 -16.03 -3.65 -6.65
C ARG A 320 -16.81 -4.76 -7.36
N TYR A 321 -17.47 -5.60 -6.56
CA TYR A 321 -18.14 -6.81 -7.07
C TYR A 321 -19.22 -6.47 -8.12
N GLU A 322 -19.83 -5.30 -8.01
CA GLU A 322 -20.94 -4.83 -8.81
C GLU A 322 -20.50 -4.39 -10.22
N SER A 323 -19.34 -3.76 -10.37
CA SER A 323 -18.83 -3.23 -11.65
C SER A 323 -18.25 -4.32 -12.58
N PHE A 324 -18.12 -5.55 -12.09
CA PHE A 324 -17.38 -6.63 -12.75
C PHE A 324 -17.91 -6.95 -14.16
N ARG A 325 -19.24 -6.97 -14.34
CA ARG A 325 -19.87 -7.29 -15.63
C ARG A 325 -19.61 -6.20 -16.67
N LEU A 326 -19.83 -4.93 -16.31
CA LEU A 326 -19.56 -3.76 -17.16
C LEU A 326 -18.11 -3.75 -17.65
N ILE A 327 -17.16 -3.92 -16.71
CA ILE A 327 -15.74 -3.83 -17.02
C ILE A 327 -15.30 -5.02 -17.87
N THR A 328 -15.82 -6.22 -17.60
CA THR A 328 -15.58 -7.38 -18.46
C THR A 328 -16.07 -7.13 -19.89
N ARG A 329 -17.27 -6.56 -20.05
CA ARG A 329 -17.84 -6.19 -21.35
C ARG A 329 -17.02 -5.11 -22.06
N LEU A 330 -16.51 -4.12 -21.33
CA LEU A 330 -15.59 -3.10 -21.85
C LEU A 330 -14.30 -3.74 -22.37
N LEU A 331 -13.71 -4.66 -21.60
CA LEU A 331 -12.50 -5.39 -21.98
C LEU A 331 -12.72 -6.35 -23.16
N HIS A 332 -13.97 -6.71 -23.47
CA HIS A 332 -14.33 -7.46 -24.69
C HIS A 332 -14.48 -6.60 -25.92
N ASN A 333 -14.59 -5.28 -25.76
CA ASN A 333 -14.71 -4.40 -26.90
C ASN A 333 -13.48 -4.57 -27.81
N PRO A 334 -13.63 -4.92 -29.11
CA PRO A 334 -12.50 -5.17 -30.00
C PRO A 334 -11.52 -4.00 -30.11
N LEU A 335 -12.01 -2.78 -29.91
CA LEU A 335 -11.22 -1.56 -30.00
C LEU A 335 -10.31 -1.35 -28.79
N ILE A 336 -10.59 -1.97 -27.64
CA ILE A 336 -9.82 -1.77 -26.40
C ILE A 336 -8.33 -2.08 -26.59
N LYS A 337 -8.00 -3.01 -27.50
CA LYS A 337 -6.62 -3.42 -27.81
C LYS A 337 -5.82 -2.33 -28.53
N ARG A 338 -6.49 -1.32 -29.10
CA ARG A 338 -5.87 -0.16 -29.77
C ARG A 338 -5.46 0.93 -28.79
N TYR A 339 -5.82 0.81 -27.52
CA TYR A 339 -5.55 1.81 -26.50
C TYR A 339 -4.38 1.43 -25.59
N PRO A 340 -3.66 2.42 -25.02
CA PRO A 340 -2.68 2.16 -23.98
C PRO A 340 -3.33 1.51 -22.76
N VAL A 341 -2.65 0.50 -22.19
CA VAL A 341 -3.13 -0.20 -20.99
C VAL A 341 -3.40 0.75 -19.83
N LYS A 342 -2.56 1.76 -19.64
CA LYS A 342 -2.69 2.74 -18.57
C LYS A 342 -3.97 3.58 -18.70
N VAL A 343 -4.31 3.99 -19.92
CA VAL A 343 -5.55 4.73 -20.21
C VAL A 343 -6.78 3.86 -19.94
N VAL A 344 -6.77 2.61 -20.39
CA VAL A 344 -7.86 1.66 -20.10
C VAL A 344 -7.99 1.43 -18.59
N PHE A 345 -6.88 1.34 -17.88
CA PHE A 345 -6.88 1.20 -16.43
C PHE A 345 -7.49 2.41 -15.71
N TRP A 346 -7.17 3.64 -16.14
CA TRP A 346 -7.81 4.84 -15.59
C TRP A 346 -9.33 4.85 -15.82
N ILE A 347 -9.79 4.40 -16.99
CA ILE A 347 -11.22 4.26 -17.26
C ILE A 347 -11.84 3.24 -16.31
N ILE A 348 -11.17 2.10 -16.08
CA ILE A 348 -11.62 1.09 -15.12
C ILE A 348 -11.76 1.69 -13.72
N GLU A 349 -10.71 2.33 -13.19
CA GLU A 349 -10.72 2.99 -11.86
C GLU A 349 -11.86 4.01 -11.73
N TYR A 350 -12.13 4.76 -12.79
CA TYR A 350 -13.22 5.73 -12.78
C TYR A 350 -14.60 5.04 -12.76
N LEU A 351 -14.82 4.04 -13.63
CA LEU A 351 -16.06 3.27 -13.69
C LEU A 351 -16.38 2.54 -12.38
N GLU A 352 -15.36 2.06 -11.69
CA GLU A 352 -15.47 1.47 -10.35
C GLU A 352 -16.14 2.41 -9.36
N SER A 353 -15.78 3.70 -9.42
CA SER A 353 -16.25 4.73 -8.51
C SER A 353 -17.67 5.22 -8.84
N ARG A 354 -18.14 4.98 -10.07
CA ARG A 354 -19.39 5.51 -10.65
C ARG A 354 -20.38 4.44 -11.11
N TYR A 355 -20.13 3.16 -10.78
CA TYR A 355 -21.00 2.08 -11.24
C TYR A 355 -22.43 2.20 -10.69
N ARG A 356 -23.41 2.11 -11.60
CA ARG A 356 -24.84 1.98 -11.32
C ARG A 356 -25.42 0.84 -12.16
N TYR A 357 -26.05 -0.14 -11.51
CA TYR A 357 -26.57 -1.34 -12.17
C TYR A 357 -27.63 -1.03 -13.23
N ASP A 358 -28.51 -0.07 -12.95
CA ASP A 358 -29.60 0.38 -13.83
C ASP A 358 -29.11 1.14 -15.06
N LYS A 359 -27.89 1.70 -15.03
CA LYS A 359 -27.29 2.47 -16.13
C LYS A 359 -26.18 1.72 -16.86
N GLU A 360 -25.99 0.43 -16.59
CA GLU A 360 -24.84 -0.33 -17.11
C GLU A 360 -24.74 -0.31 -18.65
N ASP A 361 -25.87 -0.49 -19.34
CA ASP A 361 -25.92 -0.49 -20.81
C ASP A 361 -25.59 0.89 -21.40
N ASP A 362 -26.05 1.95 -20.77
CA ASP A 362 -25.82 3.33 -21.21
C ASP A 362 -24.36 3.74 -20.98
N ILE A 363 -23.81 3.43 -19.82
CA ILE A 363 -22.39 3.65 -19.51
C ILE A 363 -21.52 2.88 -20.51
N TYR A 364 -21.83 1.61 -20.78
CA TYR A 364 -21.12 0.82 -21.79
C TYR A 364 -21.19 1.47 -23.17
N ARG A 365 -22.36 2.00 -23.56
CA ARG A 365 -22.55 2.64 -24.86
C ARG A 365 -21.71 3.91 -25.00
N VAL A 366 -21.69 4.78 -23.98
CA VAL A 366 -20.84 5.98 -23.95
C VAL A 366 -19.37 5.60 -24.10
N CYS A 367 -18.90 4.63 -23.29
CA CYS A 367 -17.54 4.10 -23.40
C CYS A 367 -17.23 3.51 -24.78
N SER A 368 -18.15 2.73 -25.38
CA SER A 368 -17.95 2.16 -26.71
C SER A 368 -17.82 3.24 -27.78
N LYS A 369 -18.66 4.29 -27.72
CA LYS A 369 -18.58 5.40 -28.68
C LYS A 369 -17.32 6.23 -28.50
N TRP A 370 -16.86 6.42 -27.27
CA TRP A 370 -15.55 7.02 -27.01
C TRP A 370 -14.42 6.17 -27.62
N LEU A 371 -14.46 4.85 -27.46
CA LEU A 371 -13.48 3.92 -28.02
C LEU A 371 -13.50 3.91 -29.55
N GLU A 372 -14.65 4.08 -30.18
CA GLU A 372 -14.79 4.21 -31.64
C GLU A 372 -14.16 5.51 -32.13
N TYR A 373 -14.50 6.63 -31.51
CA TYR A 373 -14.05 7.95 -31.94
C TYR A 373 -12.53 8.14 -31.81
N HIS A 374 -11.93 7.65 -30.73
CA HIS A 374 -10.49 7.84 -30.47
C HIS A 374 -9.63 6.67 -30.97
N CYS A 375 -10.17 5.74 -31.78
CA CYS A 375 -9.49 4.48 -32.08
C CYS A 375 -8.15 4.64 -32.83
N ASP A 376 -7.97 5.75 -33.55
CA ASP A 376 -6.73 6.10 -34.25
C ASP A 376 -5.87 7.10 -33.48
N LEU A 377 -6.34 7.63 -32.35
CA LEU A 377 -5.59 8.59 -31.52
C LEU A 377 -4.24 8.01 -31.08
N PHE A 378 -4.21 6.73 -30.68
CA PHE A 378 -2.96 6.06 -30.32
C PHE A 378 -1.97 5.97 -31.48
N LYS A 379 -2.45 5.79 -32.72
CA LYS A 379 -1.55 5.80 -33.90
C LYS A 379 -0.96 7.19 -34.12
N ASN A 380 -1.76 8.24 -33.86
CA ASN A 380 -1.40 9.62 -34.14
C ASN A 380 -0.43 10.21 -33.11
N ILE A 381 -0.63 9.92 -31.82
CA ILE A 381 0.15 10.54 -30.73
C ILE A 381 0.90 9.55 -29.83
N GLY A 382 0.64 8.25 -29.96
CA GLY A 382 1.28 7.21 -29.13
C GLY A 382 0.94 7.30 -27.64
N PHE A 383 1.76 6.65 -26.81
CA PHE A 383 1.75 6.77 -25.35
C PHE A 383 3.19 6.60 -24.84
N ARG A 384 3.82 7.68 -24.40
CA ARG A 384 5.17 7.66 -23.82
C ARG A 384 5.11 8.20 -22.39
N GLU A 385 5.50 7.36 -21.44
CA GLU A 385 5.47 7.66 -20.00
C GLU A 385 6.65 8.55 -19.55
N HIS A 386 7.57 8.92 -20.45
CA HIS A 386 8.84 9.55 -20.08
C HIS A 386 8.80 11.08 -20.01
N HIS A 387 9.60 11.61 -19.07
CA HIS A 387 9.87 13.01 -18.76
C HIS A 387 10.18 13.95 -19.95
N SER A 388 10.43 13.40 -21.14
CA SER A 388 10.74 14.16 -22.35
C SER A 388 9.50 14.78 -23.01
N GLU A 389 8.30 14.20 -22.87
CA GLU A 389 7.10 14.67 -23.58
C GLU A 389 5.81 14.65 -22.73
N PRO A 390 5.69 15.51 -21.70
CA PRO A 390 4.52 15.58 -20.81
C PRO A 390 3.18 15.84 -21.51
N TRP A 391 3.21 16.43 -22.71
CA TRP A 391 2.02 16.79 -23.49
C TRP A 391 1.22 15.56 -23.99
N ILE A 392 1.88 14.43 -24.28
CA ILE A 392 1.20 13.20 -24.73
C ILE A 392 0.34 12.60 -23.61
N MET A 393 0.86 12.57 -22.39
CA MET A 393 0.11 12.14 -21.20
C MET A 393 -1.07 13.08 -20.93
N SER A 394 -0.80 14.38 -21.00
CA SER A 394 -1.80 15.44 -20.89
C SER A 394 -2.94 15.27 -21.91
N ARG A 395 -2.65 14.91 -23.17
CA ARG A 395 -3.71 14.68 -24.17
C ARG A 395 -4.59 13.49 -23.81
N TRP A 396 -4.03 12.34 -23.43
CA TRP A 396 -4.83 11.18 -23.01
C TRP A 396 -5.67 11.46 -21.76
N GLU A 397 -5.13 12.20 -20.80
CA GLU A 397 -5.89 12.66 -19.64
C GLU A 397 -7.05 13.57 -20.03
N THR A 398 -6.86 14.44 -21.03
CA THR A 398 -7.94 15.29 -21.57
C THR A 398 -9.09 14.45 -22.08
N GLU A 399 -8.80 13.49 -22.97
CA GLU A 399 -9.83 12.68 -23.61
C GLU A 399 -10.54 11.77 -22.60
N LYS A 400 -9.79 11.27 -21.62
CA LYS A 400 -10.35 10.54 -20.49
C LYS A 400 -11.27 11.45 -19.66
N ASN A 401 -10.88 12.69 -19.38
CA ASN A 401 -11.71 13.62 -18.62
C ASN A 401 -13.02 13.93 -19.34
N PHE A 402 -13.01 14.08 -20.67
CA PHE A 402 -14.26 14.22 -21.42
C PHE A 402 -15.15 12.97 -21.28
N LEU A 403 -14.58 11.76 -21.32
CA LEU A 403 -15.33 10.53 -21.06
C LEU A 403 -15.92 10.52 -19.65
N CYS A 404 -15.14 10.91 -18.65
CA CYS A 404 -15.61 11.03 -17.27
C CYS A 404 -16.80 11.99 -17.17
N HIS A 405 -16.68 13.20 -17.70
CA HIS A 405 -17.79 14.17 -17.66
C HIS A 405 -19.04 13.68 -18.37
N ALA A 406 -18.90 12.96 -19.49
CA ALA A 406 -20.04 12.35 -20.18
C ALA A 406 -20.72 11.26 -19.36
N ILE A 407 -19.97 10.51 -18.54
CA ILE A 407 -20.53 9.53 -17.61
C ILE A 407 -21.19 10.22 -16.42
N ASP A 408 -20.55 11.22 -15.81
CA ASP A 408 -21.16 11.97 -14.69
C ASP A 408 -22.48 12.63 -15.16
N TRP A 409 -22.49 13.27 -16.35
CA TRP A 409 -23.70 13.81 -16.97
C TRP A 409 -24.82 12.76 -17.11
N LEU A 410 -24.47 11.58 -17.64
CA LEU A 410 -25.43 10.48 -17.82
C LEU A 410 -26.04 10.04 -16.47
N LEU A 411 -25.23 10.03 -15.41
CA LEU A 411 -25.66 9.55 -14.10
C LEU A 411 -26.48 10.59 -13.34
N ASP A 412 -26.18 11.87 -13.53
CA ASP A 412 -26.83 12.97 -12.81
C ASP A 412 -28.13 13.43 -13.51
N GLU A 413 -28.12 13.60 -14.83
CA GLU A 413 -29.31 14.07 -15.58
C GLU A 413 -30.23 12.91 -15.99
N GLU A 414 -29.73 11.67 -15.94
CA GLU A 414 -30.43 10.45 -16.38
C GLU A 414 -31.14 10.56 -17.76
N PRO A 415 -30.46 11.07 -18.80
CA PRO A 415 -31.05 11.28 -20.11
C PRO A 415 -31.41 9.95 -20.80
N LEU A 416 -32.40 10.00 -21.70
CA LEU A 416 -32.68 8.86 -22.58
C LEU A 416 -31.55 8.71 -23.61
N ILE A 417 -30.82 7.59 -23.54
CA ILE A 417 -29.72 7.32 -24.47
C ILE A 417 -30.23 6.61 -25.73
N HIS A 418 -30.02 7.25 -26.88
CA HIS A 418 -30.42 6.68 -28.16
C HIS A 418 -29.30 5.85 -28.78
N LYS A 419 -29.68 4.72 -29.39
CA LYS A 419 -28.73 3.79 -30.00
C LYS A 419 -27.83 4.38 -31.09
N ASN A 420 -28.28 5.46 -31.74
CA ASN A 420 -27.60 6.12 -32.85
C ASN A 420 -26.72 7.30 -32.41
N GLN A 421 -26.74 7.69 -31.13
CA GLN A 421 -25.87 8.75 -30.63
C GLN A 421 -24.39 8.37 -30.80
N GLN A 422 -23.60 9.33 -31.23
CA GLN A 422 -22.15 9.21 -31.41
C GLN A 422 -21.41 10.04 -30.35
N TRP A 423 -20.11 9.79 -30.19
CA TRP A 423 -19.28 10.47 -29.20
C TRP A 423 -19.40 12.01 -29.20
N PRO A 424 -19.38 12.72 -30.36
CA PRO A 424 -19.53 14.18 -30.35
C PRO A 424 -20.84 14.67 -29.73
N SER A 425 -21.91 13.88 -29.85
CA SER A 425 -23.21 14.21 -29.23
C SER A 425 -23.15 14.09 -27.71
N PHE A 426 -22.57 13.00 -27.19
CA PHE A 426 -22.37 12.82 -25.75
C PHE A 426 -21.48 13.91 -25.17
N TRP A 427 -20.38 14.23 -25.85
CA TRP A 427 -19.47 15.29 -25.43
C TRP A 427 -20.19 16.64 -25.38
N ARG A 428 -20.89 17.05 -26.45
CA ARG A 428 -21.66 18.31 -26.47
C ARG A 428 -22.68 18.39 -25.34
N LEU A 429 -23.48 17.36 -25.13
CA LEU A 429 -24.51 17.34 -24.08
C LEU A 429 -23.89 17.40 -22.67
N SER A 430 -22.80 16.68 -22.46
CA SER A 430 -22.06 16.73 -21.20
C SER A 430 -21.42 18.10 -20.97
N ASP A 431 -20.98 18.78 -22.02
CA ASP A 431 -20.41 20.13 -21.93
C ASP A 431 -21.50 21.16 -21.62
N GLU A 432 -22.66 21.11 -22.29
CA GLU A 432 -23.83 21.94 -22.00
C GLU A 432 -24.31 21.78 -20.55
N TRP A 433 -24.38 20.53 -20.07
CA TRP A 433 -24.67 20.26 -18.66
C TRP A 433 -23.62 20.85 -17.73
N THR A 434 -22.35 20.65 -18.04
CA THR A 434 -21.24 21.20 -17.27
C THR A 434 -21.33 22.74 -17.20
N GLN A 435 -21.67 23.40 -18.31
CA GLN A 435 -21.88 24.85 -18.35
C GLN A 435 -23.06 25.28 -17.46
N ARG A 436 -24.19 24.54 -17.48
CA ARG A 436 -25.33 24.79 -16.57
C ARG A 436 -24.95 24.62 -15.10
N VAL A 437 -24.22 23.55 -14.77
CA VAL A 437 -23.71 23.32 -13.40
C VAL A 437 -22.77 24.45 -12.98
N ARG A 438 -21.88 24.91 -13.86
CA ARG A 438 -20.98 26.06 -13.59
C ARG A 438 -21.76 27.35 -13.32
N GLN A 439 -22.85 27.60 -14.02
CA GLN A 439 -23.70 28.79 -13.82
C GLN A 439 -24.45 28.75 -12.47
N ASN A 440 -24.74 27.56 -11.96
CA ASN A 440 -25.47 27.36 -10.70
C ASN A 440 -24.55 27.09 -9.50
N ALA A 441 -23.24 26.95 -9.70
CA ALA A 441 -22.29 26.67 -8.64
C ALA A 441 -22.15 27.88 -7.70
N THR A 442 -22.33 27.64 -6.40
CA THR A 442 -22.07 28.61 -5.34
C THR A 442 -21.03 28.03 -4.40
N ALA A 443 -19.85 28.65 -4.31
CA ALA A 443 -18.85 28.26 -3.33
C ALA A 443 -19.21 28.76 -1.93
N ALA A 444 -18.98 27.94 -0.92
CA ALA A 444 -19.13 28.33 0.49
C ALA A 444 -18.13 29.44 0.89
N ILE A 445 -16.96 29.48 0.24
CA ILE A 445 -15.91 30.48 0.45
C ILE A 445 -15.66 31.20 -0.88
N LYS A 446 -15.86 32.52 -0.90
CA LYS A 446 -15.78 33.34 -2.12
C LYS A 446 -14.36 33.79 -2.47
N GLU A 447 -13.46 33.86 -1.50
CA GLU A 447 -12.07 34.34 -1.65
C GLU A 447 -11.13 33.57 -0.72
N TRP A 448 -9.89 33.34 -1.14
CA TRP A 448 -8.88 32.64 -0.36
C TRP A 448 -7.49 33.24 -0.52
N LYS A 449 -6.56 32.84 0.35
CA LYS A 449 -5.19 33.36 0.35
C LYS A 449 -4.36 32.69 -0.75
N GLY A 450 -3.86 33.48 -1.70
CA GLY A 450 -2.86 33.05 -2.68
C GLY A 450 -1.46 32.84 -2.07
N THR A 451 -0.45 32.68 -2.93
CA THR A 451 0.94 32.48 -2.46
C THR A 451 1.57 33.75 -1.90
N GLY A 452 1.01 34.93 -2.20
CA GLY A 452 1.57 36.24 -1.84
C GLY A 452 2.69 36.71 -2.75
N ILE A 453 2.96 36.02 -3.86
CA ILE A 453 3.96 36.40 -4.86
C ILE A 453 3.44 37.56 -5.72
N ASP A 454 4.24 38.61 -5.86
CA ASP A 454 3.96 39.69 -6.82
C ASP A 454 4.31 39.26 -8.24
N TRP A 455 3.39 38.54 -8.87
CA TRP A 455 3.54 38.10 -10.25
C TRP A 455 3.63 39.27 -11.24
N LYS A 456 3.06 40.45 -10.95
CA LYS A 456 3.16 41.59 -11.88
C LYS A 456 4.59 42.09 -12.02
N ALA A 457 5.40 41.98 -10.96
CA ALA A 457 6.81 42.33 -10.97
C ALA A 457 7.70 41.23 -11.58
N ILE A 458 7.32 39.96 -11.46
CA ILE A 458 8.12 38.81 -11.91
C ILE A 458 7.77 38.38 -13.34
N ASP A 459 6.48 38.19 -13.61
CA ASP A 459 5.95 37.71 -14.88
C ASP A 459 4.52 38.24 -15.10
N LYS A 460 4.39 39.29 -15.92
CA LYS A 460 3.12 39.97 -16.23
C LYS A 460 2.04 39.06 -16.84
N GLY A 461 2.41 37.90 -17.38
CA GLY A 461 1.46 36.94 -17.93
C GLY A 461 0.93 35.92 -16.93
N VAL A 462 1.22 36.05 -15.64
CA VAL A 462 0.82 35.09 -14.59
C VAL A 462 -0.13 35.77 -13.61
N THR A 463 -1.27 35.14 -13.35
CA THR A 463 -2.27 35.65 -12.40
C THR A 463 -2.83 34.50 -11.57
N GLU A 464 -2.73 34.60 -10.24
CA GLU A 464 -3.35 33.64 -9.34
C GLU A 464 -4.86 33.88 -9.26
N LEU A 465 -5.62 32.79 -9.35
CA LEU A 465 -7.08 32.82 -9.24
C LEU A 465 -7.45 32.60 -7.77
N VAL A 466 -7.57 33.71 -7.03
CA VAL A 466 -7.78 33.72 -5.58
C VAL A 466 -9.24 33.94 -5.14
N THR A 467 -10.15 34.05 -6.11
CA THR A 467 -11.58 34.23 -5.86
C THR A 467 -12.39 33.21 -6.65
N PHE A 468 -13.54 32.83 -6.09
CA PHE A 468 -14.49 31.95 -6.76
C PHE A 468 -14.97 32.55 -8.08
N GLU A 469 -15.25 33.86 -8.08
CA GLU A 469 -15.59 34.60 -9.30
C GLU A 469 -14.47 34.53 -10.34
N GLY A 470 -13.20 34.65 -9.92
CA GLY A 470 -12.03 34.50 -10.78
C GLY A 470 -11.94 33.10 -11.39
N LEU A 471 -12.20 32.03 -10.63
CA LEU A 471 -12.28 30.68 -11.18
C LEU A 471 -13.46 30.49 -12.14
N CYS A 472 -14.62 31.08 -11.83
CA CYS A 472 -15.79 31.04 -12.71
C CYS A 472 -15.52 31.78 -14.03
N ASN A 473 -14.87 32.95 -13.97
CA ASN A 473 -14.49 33.73 -15.14
C ASN A 473 -13.44 32.99 -15.97
N GLU A 474 -12.38 32.47 -15.35
CA GLU A 474 -11.40 31.62 -16.04
C GLU A 474 -12.08 30.41 -16.68
N GLY A 475 -12.93 29.70 -15.94
CA GLY A 475 -13.66 28.53 -16.45
C GLY A 475 -14.67 28.86 -17.57
N ARG A 476 -15.15 30.11 -17.63
CA ARG A 476 -16.00 30.62 -18.72
C ARG A 476 -15.17 30.96 -19.95
N GLU A 477 -14.09 31.72 -19.79
CA GLU A 477 -13.24 32.17 -20.89
C GLU A 477 -12.41 31.04 -21.51
N MET A 478 -11.94 30.12 -20.67
CA MET A 478 -11.14 28.97 -21.08
C MET A 478 -11.99 27.72 -21.31
N GLU A 479 -13.30 27.81 -21.09
CA GLU A 479 -14.28 26.74 -21.30
C GLU A 479 -13.92 25.40 -20.61
N HIS A 480 -13.40 25.47 -19.38
CA HIS A 480 -13.09 24.28 -18.56
C HIS A 480 -13.52 24.40 -17.09
N CYS A 481 -13.56 23.27 -16.39
CA CYS A 481 -14.17 23.15 -15.05
C CYS A 481 -13.31 23.65 -13.89
N VAL A 482 -12.46 24.67 -14.06
CA VAL A 482 -11.52 25.05 -12.99
C VAL A 482 -12.25 25.52 -11.71
N ALA A 483 -13.47 26.04 -11.85
CA ALA A 483 -14.34 26.40 -10.73
C ALA A 483 -14.70 25.23 -9.80
N SER A 484 -14.65 23.96 -10.26
CA SER A 484 -14.91 22.81 -9.38
C SER A 484 -13.80 22.58 -8.33
N TYR A 485 -12.66 23.25 -8.46
CA TYR A 485 -11.55 23.18 -7.50
C TYR A 485 -11.65 24.24 -6.39
N ALA A 486 -12.75 25.02 -6.33
CA ALA A 486 -12.91 26.12 -5.38
C ALA A 486 -12.64 25.71 -3.91
N ASP A 487 -13.15 24.56 -3.46
CA ASP A 487 -12.94 24.09 -2.09
C ASP A 487 -11.48 23.70 -1.82
N TRP A 488 -10.78 23.16 -2.82
CA TRP A 488 -9.36 22.80 -2.70
C TRP A 488 -8.47 24.04 -2.76
N CYS A 489 -8.85 25.04 -3.55
CA CYS A 489 -8.21 26.35 -3.53
C CYS A 489 -8.42 27.05 -2.19
N ALA A 490 -9.64 27.02 -1.66
CA ALA A 490 -9.98 27.64 -0.37
C ALA A 490 -9.26 27.01 0.81
N SER A 491 -9.08 25.68 0.80
CA SER A 491 -8.26 24.96 1.79
C SER A 491 -6.76 25.09 1.57
N GLY A 492 -6.32 25.74 0.49
CA GLY A 492 -4.91 25.89 0.13
C GLY A 492 -4.24 24.57 -0.28
N GLN A 493 -5.01 23.55 -0.65
CA GLN A 493 -4.49 22.29 -1.21
C GLN A 493 -4.27 22.37 -2.72
N TYR A 494 -4.85 23.39 -3.37
CA TYR A 494 -4.75 23.64 -4.80
C TYR A 494 -4.45 25.10 -5.10
N LEU A 495 -3.67 25.35 -6.15
CA LEU A 495 -3.52 26.67 -6.77
C LEU A 495 -3.96 26.58 -8.22
N ALA A 496 -4.88 27.46 -8.59
CA ALA A 496 -5.25 27.69 -9.98
C ALA A 496 -4.66 29.03 -10.43
N ILE A 497 -3.97 29.03 -11.57
CA ILE A 497 -3.19 30.16 -12.06
C ILE A 497 -3.49 30.35 -13.54
N SER A 498 -3.93 31.54 -13.94
CA SER A 498 -4.03 31.91 -15.35
C SER A 498 -2.66 32.30 -15.88
N VAL A 499 -2.28 31.75 -17.03
CA VAL A 499 -0.97 31.93 -17.66
C VAL A 499 -1.17 32.33 -19.12
N SER A 500 -0.65 33.49 -19.51
CA SER A 500 -0.79 34.07 -20.86
C SER A 500 0.57 34.34 -21.51
N MET A 501 0.79 33.79 -22.69
CA MET A 501 1.88 34.07 -23.66
C MET A 501 1.31 34.88 -24.84
N GLU A 502 2.17 35.48 -25.67
CA GLU A 502 1.74 36.31 -26.82
C GLU A 502 0.66 35.66 -27.69
N ASN A 503 0.74 34.35 -27.94
CA ASN A 503 -0.18 33.62 -28.82
C ASN A 503 -0.92 32.46 -28.15
N GLU A 504 -0.85 32.35 -26.82
CA GLU A 504 -1.41 31.18 -26.12
C GLU A 504 -1.79 31.53 -24.68
N ARG A 505 -2.95 31.04 -24.23
CA ARG A 505 -3.38 31.13 -22.84
C ARG A 505 -3.67 29.74 -22.29
N ALA A 506 -3.39 29.56 -21.01
CA ALA A 506 -3.61 28.32 -20.30
C ALA A 506 -3.93 28.57 -18.82
N THR A 507 -4.62 27.62 -18.22
CA THR A 507 -4.77 27.55 -16.77
C THR A 507 -3.87 26.46 -16.22
N LEU A 508 -3.01 26.83 -15.27
CA LEU A 508 -2.11 25.96 -14.54
C LEU A 508 -2.75 25.58 -13.20
N GLY A 509 -2.87 24.29 -12.96
CA GLY A 509 -3.27 23.70 -11.69
C GLY A 509 -2.06 23.11 -10.97
N LEU A 510 -1.90 23.44 -9.70
CA LEU A 510 -0.86 22.90 -8.83
C LEU A 510 -1.50 22.34 -7.56
N SER A 511 -1.13 21.14 -7.16
CA SER A 511 -1.70 20.48 -5.98
C SER A 511 -0.65 20.19 -4.92
N ARG A 512 -1.06 20.13 -3.64
CA ARG A 512 -0.22 19.64 -2.55
C ARG A 512 -1.04 18.82 -1.57
N THR A 513 -0.38 17.92 -0.87
CA THR A 513 -0.98 17.19 0.26
C THR A 513 -0.88 18.04 1.52
N GLU A 514 -1.79 17.83 2.48
CA GLU A 514 -1.93 18.63 3.71
C GLU A 514 -0.62 18.72 4.55
N HIS A 515 0.29 17.77 4.40
CA HIS A 515 1.57 17.72 5.11
C HIS A 515 2.80 18.16 4.30
N ASN A 516 2.63 18.52 3.01
CA ASN A 516 3.72 18.96 2.17
C ASN A 516 3.70 20.49 2.00
N ILE A 517 4.87 21.10 2.19
CA ILE A 517 5.07 22.54 1.99
C ILE A 517 5.09 22.87 0.48
N THR A 518 5.62 21.96 -0.34
CA THR A 518 5.80 22.17 -1.77
C THR A 518 4.59 21.71 -2.58
N TYR A 519 4.29 22.49 -3.61
CA TYR A 519 3.32 22.13 -4.63
C TYR A 519 3.93 21.18 -5.67
N GLN A 520 3.06 20.39 -6.28
CA GLN A 520 3.35 19.53 -7.41
C GLN A 520 2.59 20.02 -8.64
N PHE A 521 3.15 19.73 -9.81
CA PHE A 521 2.49 20.02 -11.06
C PHE A 521 1.30 19.07 -11.22
N ASP A 522 0.09 19.59 -11.18
CA ASP A 522 -1.12 18.80 -11.36
C ASP A 522 -1.50 18.75 -12.84
N GLN A 523 -1.80 19.91 -13.43
CA GLN A 523 -2.22 20.01 -14.82
C GLN A 523 -1.95 21.38 -15.43
N MET A 524 -1.89 21.47 -16.76
CA MET A 524 -1.89 22.73 -17.49
C MET A 524 -2.71 22.58 -18.76
N ARG A 525 -3.73 23.41 -18.92
CA ARG A 525 -4.81 23.23 -19.90
C ARG A 525 -5.08 24.52 -20.66
N GLY A 526 -5.25 24.42 -21.97
CA GLY A 526 -5.73 25.50 -22.83
C GLY A 526 -7.25 25.53 -22.91
N ILE A 527 -7.79 26.34 -23.82
CA ILE A 527 -9.23 26.49 -24.06
C ILE A 527 -9.86 25.11 -24.34
N HIS A 528 -11.04 24.85 -23.78
CA HIS A 528 -11.74 23.55 -23.80
C HIS A 528 -10.89 22.37 -23.31
N ASN A 529 -10.08 22.57 -22.26
CA ASN A 529 -9.14 21.57 -21.75
C ASN A 529 -8.09 21.08 -22.76
N GLN A 530 -7.88 21.78 -23.89
CA GLN A 530 -6.92 21.34 -24.90
C GLN A 530 -5.49 21.26 -24.34
N ALA A 531 -4.68 20.41 -24.95
CA ALA A 531 -3.27 20.33 -24.63
C ALA A 531 -2.59 21.64 -25.05
N VAL A 532 -1.76 22.18 -24.17
CA VAL A 532 -0.99 23.40 -24.42
C VAL A 532 0.30 23.09 -25.16
N SER A 533 0.92 24.10 -25.76
CA SER A 533 2.21 24.00 -26.41
C SER A 533 3.32 23.62 -25.43
N ARG A 534 4.43 23.14 -25.99
CA ARG A 534 5.61 22.80 -25.21
C ARG A 534 6.19 24.01 -24.46
N ASN A 535 6.15 25.20 -25.07
CA ASN A 535 6.65 26.43 -24.46
C ASN A 535 5.81 26.81 -23.25
N MET A 536 4.48 26.67 -23.35
CA MET A 536 3.56 26.91 -22.25
C MET A 536 3.79 25.93 -21.09
N LEU A 537 3.99 24.64 -21.36
CA LEU A 537 4.38 23.66 -20.32
C LEU A 537 5.69 24.01 -19.63
N TYR A 538 6.70 24.47 -20.36
CA TYR A 538 7.97 24.90 -19.77
C TYR A 538 7.77 26.11 -18.86
N ARG A 539 6.93 27.07 -19.27
CA ARG A 539 6.57 28.21 -18.44
C ARG A 539 5.83 27.79 -17.18
N GLY A 540 4.86 26.88 -17.26
CA GLY A 540 4.17 26.34 -16.10
C GLY A 540 5.13 25.67 -15.09
N LYS A 541 6.12 24.91 -15.58
CA LYS A 541 7.17 24.32 -14.73
C LYS A 541 8.08 25.37 -14.09
N HIS A 542 8.37 26.45 -14.80
CA HIS A 542 9.14 27.57 -14.26
C HIS A 542 8.38 28.27 -13.14
N ILE A 543 7.09 28.54 -13.34
CA ILE A 543 6.18 29.10 -12.32
C ILE A 543 6.17 28.23 -11.07
N LEU A 544 5.98 26.91 -11.21
CA LEU A 544 6.04 25.96 -10.09
C LEU A 544 7.37 26.02 -9.34
N LYS A 545 8.50 26.06 -10.07
CA LYS A 545 9.83 26.15 -9.47
C LYS A 545 9.99 27.45 -8.67
N THR A 546 9.51 28.57 -9.21
CA THR A 546 9.52 29.87 -8.53
C THR A 546 8.70 29.82 -7.24
N ILE A 547 7.45 29.32 -7.29
CA ILE A 547 6.57 29.17 -6.13
C ILE A 547 7.26 28.36 -5.03
N ASN A 548 7.73 27.15 -5.37
CA ASN A 548 8.36 26.27 -4.38
C ASN A 548 9.66 26.86 -3.81
N THR A 549 10.42 27.63 -4.60
CA THR A 549 11.66 28.27 -4.12
C THR A 549 11.35 29.40 -3.13
N ILE A 550 10.30 30.18 -3.38
CA ILE A 550 9.91 31.28 -2.50
C ILE A 550 9.33 30.73 -1.19
N LEU A 551 8.37 29.80 -1.27
CA LEU A 551 7.73 29.22 -0.08
C LEU A 551 8.72 28.52 0.85
N THR A 552 9.68 27.76 0.29
CA THR A 552 10.71 27.09 1.11
C THR A 552 11.68 28.05 1.80
N LYS A 553 11.90 29.25 1.26
CA LYS A 553 12.69 30.30 1.90
C LYS A 553 11.93 31.02 3.02
N THR A 554 10.61 31.11 2.92
CA THR A 554 9.77 31.77 3.94
C THR A 554 9.58 30.92 5.19
N ASP A 555 9.67 29.59 5.08
CA ASP A 555 9.59 28.65 6.22
C ASP A 555 10.94 28.36 6.91
N SER A 556 12.05 28.88 6.38
CA SER A 556 13.40 28.72 6.97
C SER A 556 13.90 29.97 7.72
N VAL A 557 12.99 30.89 8.00
CA VAL A 557 13.11 32.05 8.91
C VAL A 557 12.11 31.84 10.04
#